data_AF-A0A067SWD0-F1
#
_entry.id   AF-A0A067SWD0-F1
#
_cell.length_a   1.000
_cell.length_b   1.000
_cell.length_c   1.000
_cell.angle_alpha   90.00
_cell.angle_beta   90.00
_cell.angle_gamma   90.00
#
_symmetry.space_group_name_H-M   'P 1'
#
loop_
_entity.id
_entity.type
_entity.pdbx_description
1 polymer ?
#
loop_
_entity_poly.entity_id
_entity_poly.type
_entity_poly.pdbx_seq_one_letter_code
_entity_poly.pdbx_strand_id
1 'polypeptide(L)'
;MSAPTLAPTTTTVQKRTKFERVFKAAGRLPRFPAINFKPGFRSGIGIGRNGNLSPSHGEAPVAVLKLQVLGCSNLPAKGSINPFVVVSLLNKKSTTPVAKRTANPVYPVQDTTSDFPLYLSLVDRLGVVKFVV
;
A
#
# COMPACT_ATOMS: atom_id res chain seq x y z
N MET A 1 -22.34 -21.54 -50.85
CA MET A 1 -21.74 -20.20 -50.72
C MET A 1 -21.55 -19.95 -49.22
N SER A 2 -20.71 -20.71 -48.53
CA SER A 2 -19.24 -20.67 -48.49
C SER A 2 -18.74 -19.52 -47.61
N ALA A 3 -18.39 -19.90 -46.37
CA ALA A 3 -17.63 -19.11 -45.41
C ALA A 3 -16.17 -18.92 -45.87
N PRO A 4 -15.48 -17.84 -45.50
CA PRO A 4 -14.04 -17.75 -45.65
C PRO A 4 -13.32 -18.37 -44.44
N THR A 5 -12.72 -19.53 -44.68
CA THR A 5 -11.65 -20.14 -43.87
C THR A 5 -10.31 -19.74 -44.47
N LEU A 6 -9.42 -19.08 -43.72
CA LEU A 6 -7.98 -19.08 -43.97
C LEU A 6 -7.19 -19.04 -42.64
N ALA A 7 -6.06 -19.74 -42.70
CA ALA A 7 -5.31 -20.50 -41.70
C ALA A 7 -4.30 -19.70 -40.83
N PRO A 8 -3.69 -20.34 -39.80
CA PRO A 8 -2.90 -19.70 -38.73
C PRO A 8 -1.42 -19.44 -39.10
N THR A 9 -0.87 -18.35 -38.59
CA THR A 9 0.57 -18.03 -38.67
C THR A 9 1.31 -18.52 -37.42
N THR A 10 2.05 -19.61 -37.60
CA THR A 10 3.05 -20.13 -36.66
C THR A 10 4.42 -19.50 -36.94
N THR A 11 5.31 -19.57 -35.94
CA THR A 11 6.78 -19.34 -35.97
C THR A 11 7.15 -17.94 -35.45
N THR A 12 7.83 -17.78 -34.30
CA THR A 12 9.23 -18.21 -34.12
C THR A 12 9.60 -18.34 -32.64
N VAL A 13 10.05 -19.53 -32.24
CA VAL A 13 10.76 -19.79 -30.98
C VAL A 13 12.17 -19.19 -31.12
N GLN A 14 12.50 -18.18 -30.31
CA GLN A 14 13.87 -17.72 -30.18
C GLN A 14 14.52 -18.19 -28.87
N LYS A 15 15.75 -18.64 -29.06
CA LYS A 15 16.55 -19.52 -28.21
C LYS A 15 16.95 -18.85 -26.91
N ARG A 16 17.05 -19.68 -25.87
CA ARG A 16 17.80 -19.41 -24.63
C ARG A 16 19.20 -18.90 -24.97
N THR A 17 19.58 -17.75 -24.43
CA THR A 17 20.98 -17.37 -24.24
C THR A 17 21.20 -16.95 -22.80
N LYS A 18 21.98 -17.76 -22.07
CA LYS A 18 22.52 -17.45 -20.75
C LYS A 18 23.35 -16.16 -20.84
N PHE A 19 22.91 -15.11 -20.14
CA PHE A 19 23.75 -13.95 -19.86
C PHE A 19 24.28 -14.06 -18.43
N GLU A 20 25.27 -14.94 -18.25
CA GLU A 20 26.11 -14.92 -17.05
C GLU A 20 27.37 -14.10 -17.32
N ARG A 21 27.59 -13.12 -16.42
CA ARG A 21 28.86 -12.47 -16.07
C ARG A 21 29.45 -11.45 -17.06
N VAL A 22 29.15 -10.16 -16.82
CA VAL A 22 30.19 -9.10 -16.73
C VAL A 22 29.70 -8.00 -15.77
N PHE A 23 29.72 -8.25 -14.46
CA PHE A 23 29.67 -7.18 -13.45
C PHE A 23 31.10 -6.89 -12.99
N LYS A 24 31.87 -6.17 -13.82
CA LYS A 24 33.15 -5.57 -13.38
C LYS A 24 33.66 -4.54 -14.39
N ALA A 25 33.21 -3.30 -14.25
CA ALA A 25 34.02 -2.14 -14.61
C ALA A 25 33.48 -0.88 -13.92
N ALA A 26 34.39 -0.25 -13.18
CA ALA A 26 34.41 1.10 -12.60
C ALA A 26 33.21 2.00 -12.93
N GLY A 27 32.52 2.58 -11.95
CA GLY A 27 33.16 3.38 -10.91
C GLY A 27 33.53 4.76 -11.46
N ARG A 28 32.50 5.56 -11.82
CA ARG A 28 32.51 7.04 -11.89
C ARG A 28 31.16 7.54 -12.44
N LEU A 29 30.13 7.49 -11.60
CA LEU A 29 29.00 8.40 -11.76
C LEU A 29 29.25 9.61 -10.85
N PRO A 30 28.93 10.84 -11.30
CA PRO A 30 29.17 12.05 -10.54
C PRO A 30 28.44 11.94 -9.19
N ARG A 31 29.18 12.25 -8.12
CA ARG A 31 28.64 12.37 -6.77
C ARG A 31 27.59 13.47 -6.78
N PHE A 32 26.32 13.09 -6.84
CA PHE A 32 25.29 13.92 -6.24
C PHE A 32 25.77 14.23 -4.81
N PRO A 33 25.78 15.49 -4.35
CA PRO A 33 26.20 15.79 -3.00
C PRO A 33 25.39 14.90 -2.08
N ALA A 34 26.11 14.04 -1.36
CA ALA A 34 25.55 13.20 -0.34
C ALA A 34 24.70 14.12 0.53
N ILE A 35 23.38 13.91 0.51
CA ILE A 35 22.51 14.47 1.51
C ILE A 35 23.07 13.86 2.80
N ASN A 36 23.87 14.65 3.50
CA ASN A 36 24.38 14.32 4.82
C ASN A 36 23.15 14.22 5.72
N PHE A 37 22.52 13.05 5.72
CA PHE A 37 21.61 12.64 6.77
C PHE A 37 22.45 12.67 8.04
N LYS A 38 22.32 13.77 8.79
CA LYS A 38 22.91 13.88 10.12
C LYS A 38 22.56 12.58 10.87
N PRO A 39 23.54 11.89 11.48
CA PRO A 39 23.27 10.74 12.34
C PRO A 39 22.47 11.26 13.54
N GLY A 40 21.16 11.16 13.43
CA GLY A 40 20.22 12.00 14.18
C GLY A 40 18.85 12.06 13.52
N PHE A 41 18.77 11.83 12.19
CA PHE A 41 17.52 11.39 11.56
C PHE A 41 17.27 9.94 11.97
N ARG A 42 16.87 9.77 13.23
CA ARG A 42 16.28 8.53 13.70
C ARG A 42 15.14 8.26 12.71
N SER A 43 15.17 7.12 12.02
CA SER A 43 13.96 6.38 11.64
C SER A 43 13.20 5.91 12.89
N GLY A 44 13.10 6.77 13.89
CA GLY A 44 12.08 6.76 14.89
C GLY A 44 10.93 7.52 14.27
N ILE A 45 10.05 6.78 13.61
CA ILE A 45 8.63 7.12 13.64
C ILE A 45 8.35 7.38 15.12
N GLY A 46 8.24 8.64 15.50
CA GLY A 46 8.00 9.05 16.88
C GLY A 46 6.62 8.58 17.29
N ILE A 47 6.53 7.33 17.71
CA ILE A 47 5.48 6.78 18.56
C ILE A 47 5.59 7.56 19.89
N GLY A 48 5.02 8.76 19.94
CA GLY A 48 5.27 9.70 21.04
C GLY A 48 4.85 11.14 20.78
N ARG A 49 4.52 11.51 19.53
CA ARG A 49 3.78 12.75 19.27
C ARG A 49 2.42 12.39 18.69
N ASN A 50 1.52 11.96 19.56
CA ASN A 50 0.08 12.22 19.37
C ASN A 50 -0.14 13.74 19.51
N GLY A 51 0.56 14.55 18.70
CA GLY A 51 0.17 15.94 18.52
C GLY A 51 -1.25 15.89 17.98
N ASN A 52 -2.18 16.57 18.64
CA ASN A 52 -3.56 16.59 18.22
C ASN A 52 -3.58 17.10 16.77
N LEU A 53 -3.77 16.21 15.79
CA LEU A 53 -3.95 16.53 14.39
C LEU A 53 -5.41 16.91 14.23
N SER A 54 -5.74 18.08 14.76
CA SER A 54 -7.02 18.72 14.54
C SER A 54 -6.90 19.68 13.36
N PRO A 55 -7.92 19.75 12.49
CA PRO A 55 -7.97 20.76 11.45
C PRO A 55 -7.98 22.17 12.04
N SER A 56 -7.70 23.17 11.21
CA SER A 56 -7.87 24.57 11.59
C SER A 56 -9.33 24.85 11.97
N HIS A 57 -9.54 25.78 12.91
CA HIS A 57 -10.88 26.10 13.41
C HIS A 57 -11.81 26.56 12.27
N GLY A 58 -12.92 25.85 12.07
CA GLY A 58 -13.92 26.18 11.04
C GLY A 58 -13.54 25.77 9.61
N GLU A 59 -12.46 25.00 9.42
CA GLU A 59 -12.05 24.53 8.10
C GLU A 59 -12.97 23.41 7.57
N ALA A 60 -13.41 23.55 6.32
CA ALA A 60 -14.13 22.49 5.61
C ALA A 60 -13.14 21.48 4.99
N PRO A 61 -13.46 20.18 4.95
CA PRO A 61 -12.61 19.19 4.30
C PRO A 61 -12.54 19.45 2.79
N VAL A 62 -11.33 19.46 2.24
CA VAL A 62 -11.07 19.67 0.81
C VAL A 62 -11.42 18.42 0.00
N ALA A 63 -11.24 17.24 0.60
CA ALA A 63 -11.58 15.96 0.01
C ALA A 63 -11.97 14.94 1.08
N VAL A 64 -12.68 13.89 0.69
CA VAL A 64 -13.00 12.75 1.55
C VAL A 64 -12.43 11.48 0.93
N LEU A 65 -11.47 10.86 1.61
CA LEU A 65 -10.97 9.55 1.23
C LEU A 65 -11.95 8.49 1.74
N LYS A 66 -12.69 7.88 0.82
CA LYS A 66 -13.51 6.70 1.11
C LYS A 66 -12.66 5.45 0.91
N LEU A 67 -12.42 4.71 1.98
CA LEU A 67 -11.63 3.50 1.94
C LEU A 67 -12.51 2.31 2.33
N GLN A 68 -12.58 1.32 1.45
CA GLN A 68 -13.32 0.08 1.69
C GLN A 68 -12.35 -1.09 1.83
N VAL A 69 -12.41 -1.80 2.95
CA VAL A 69 -11.69 -3.07 3.11
C VAL A 69 -12.54 -4.20 2.55
N LEU A 70 -12.10 -4.82 1.46
CA LEU A 70 -12.81 -5.93 0.82
C LEU A 70 -12.56 -7.25 1.55
N GLY A 71 -11.30 -7.51 1.91
CA GLY A 71 -10.89 -8.79 2.44
C GLY A 71 -9.39 -9.00 2.39
N CYS A 72 -8.96 -10.18 2.78
CA CYS A 72 -7.59 -10.65 2.63
C CYS A 72 -7.61 -12.03 1.98
N SER A 73 -6.52 -12.39 1.31
CA SER A 73 -6.37 -13.69 0.66
C SER A 73 -5.05 -14.33 1.05
N ASN A 74 -5.06 -15.65 1.25
CA ASN A 74 -3.88 -16.47 1.52
C ASN A 74 -3.07 -16.00 2.73
N LEU A 75 -3.76 -15.62 3.81
CA LEU A 75 -3.08 -15.26 5.05
C LEU A 75 -2.29 -16.47 5.58
N PRO A 76 -0.99 -16.31 5.87
CA PRO A 76 -0.15 -17.41 6.31
C PRO A 76 -0.58 -17.85 7.71
N ALA A 77 -1.22 -19.02 7.80
CA ALA A 77 -1.81 -19.51 9.03
C ALA A 77 -1.33 -20.93 9.32
N LYS A 78 -0.65 -21.12 10.47
CA LYS A 78 -0.46 -22.43 11.08
C LYS A 78 -1.66 -22.73 11.98
N GLY A 79 -2.84 -22.96 11.39
CA GLY A 79 -4.08 -23.27 12.10
C GLY A 79 -5.22 -22.27 11.87
N SER A 80 -6.23 -22.32 12.73
CA SER A 80 -7.41 -21.46 12.63
C SER A 80 -7.08 -20.02 13.06
N ILE A 81 -6.96 -19.11 12.10
CA ILE A 81 -6.75 -17.67 12.36
C ILE A 81 -8.07 -16.89 12.38
N ASN A 82 -8.10 -15.81 13.14
CA ASN A 82 -9.23 -14.89 13.24
C ASN A 82 -8.78 -13.48 12.81
N PRO A 83 -8.61 -13.23 11.51
CA PRO A 83 -8.06 -11.96 11.03
C PRO A 83 -9.04 -10.80 11.23
N PHE A 84 -8.48 -9.61 11.45
CA PHE A 84 -9.18 -8.34 11.46
C PHE A 84 -8.24 -7.27 10.92
N VAL A 85 -8.77 -6.25 10.23
CA VAL A 85 -7.96 -5.19 9.63
C VAL A 85 -8.18 -3.91 10.40
N VAL A 86 -7.08 -3.27 10.80
CA VAL A 86 -7.09 -1.91 11.34
C VAL A 86 -6.53 -0.97 10.29
N VAL A 87 -7.37 0.00 9.90
CA VAL A 87 -6.98 1.11 9.04
C VAL A 87 -6.71 2.32 9.93
N SER A 88 -5.54 2.93 9.78
CA SER A 88 -5.21 4.19 10.44
C SER A 88 -4.77 5.24 9.42
N LEU A 89 -5.41 6.41 9.48
CA LEU A 89 -4.98 7.61 8.75
C LEU A 89 -5.04 8.81 9.69
N LEU A 90 -3.92 9.55 9.80
CA LEU A 90 -3.76 10.63 10.77
C LEU A 90 -4.09 10.14 12.20
N ASN A 91 -5.08 10.76 12.83
CA ASN A 91 -5.59 10.42 14.16
C ASN A 91 -6.82 9.49 14.12
N LYS A 92 -7.38 9.19 12.94
CA LYS A 92 -8.57 8.35 12.82
C LYS A 92 -8.15 6.91 12.57
N LYS A 93 -8.73 6.01 13.38
CA LYS A 93 -8.59 4.56 13.23
C LYS A 93 -9.98 3.97 13.00
N SER A 94 -10.04 3.00 12.10
CA SER A 94 -11.23 2.21 11.83
C SER A 94 -10.83 0.73 11.81
N THR A 95 -11.66 -0.11 12.38
CA THR A 95 -11.37 -1.54 12.56
C THR A 95 -12.50 -2.35 11.96
N THR A 96 -12.16 -3.36 11.18
CA THR A 96 -13.16 -4.28 10.61
C THR A 96 -13.62 -5.29 11.66
N PRO A 97 -14.81 -5.88 11.49
CA PRO A 97 -15.22 -7.02 12.30
C PRO A 97 -14.22 -8.17 12.16
N VAL A 98 -14.07 -8.97 13.22
CA VAL A 98 -13.17 -10.13 13.24
C VAL A 98 -13.79 -11.26 12.44
N ALA A 99 -13.11 -11.72 11.40
CA ALA A 99 -13.53 -12.89 10.65
C ALA A 99 -13.10 -14.16 11.40
N LYS A 100 -14.03 -15.10 11.60
CA LYS A 100 -13.76 -16.31 12.40
C LYS A 100 -13.21 -17.43 11.53
N ARG A 101 -12.11 -18.04 11.98
CA ARG A 101 -11.54 -19.30 11.46
C ARG A 101 -11.33 -19.34 9.94
N THR A 102 -10.86 -18.24 9.36
CA THR A 102 -10.64 -18.15 7.92
C THR A 102 -9.34 -17.44 7.59
N ALA A 103 -8.58 -17.99 6.64
CA ALA A 103 -7.41 -17.34 6.06
C ALA A 103 -7.76 -16.42 4.87
N ASN A 104 -9.03 -16.41 4.47
CA ASN A 104 -9.57 -15.61 3.37
C ASN A 104 -10.81 -14.85 3.85
N PRO A 105 -10.65 -13.85 4.75
CA PRO A 105 -11.77 -13.06 5.21
C PRO A 105 -12.33 -12.20 4.07
N VAL A 106 -13.65 -12.17 3.95
CA VAL A 106 -14.39 -11.23 3.11
C VAL A 106 -15.25 -10.39 4.03
N TYR A 107 -15.15 -9.07 3.91
CA TYR A 107 -15.87 -8.16 4.78
C TYR A 107 -17.00 -7.44 4.04
N PRO A 108 -18.16 -7.22 4.69
CA PRO A 108 -19.29 -6.53 4.09
C PRO A 108 -19.02 -5.03 3.95
N VAL A 109 -19.50 -4.44 2.85
CA VAL A 109 -19.29 -3.03 2.48
C VAL A 109 -19.71 -2.05 3.58
N GLN A 110 -20.81 -2.35 4.27
CA GLN A 110 -21.40 -1.47 5.28
C GLN A 110 -20.50 -1.28 6.50
N ASP A 111 -19.81 -2.35 6.92
CA ASP A 111 -19.00 -2.34 8.14
C ASP A 111 -17.52 -2.03 7.86
N THR A 112 -17.13 -1.95 6.58
CA THR A 112 -15.72 -1.74 6.18
C THR A 112 -15.46 -0.55 5.30
N THR A 113 -16.49 0.24 4.99
CA THR A 113 -16.30 1.55 4.35
C THR A 113 -16.02 2.60 5.41
N SER A 114 -14.86 3.23 5.32
CA SER A 114 -14.38 4.24 6.24
C SER A 114 -14.09 5.53 5.49
N ASP A 115 -14.75 6.60 5.91
CA ASP A 115 -14.58 7.92 5.32
C ASP A 115 -13.59 8.75 6.15
N PHE A 116 -12.54 9.23 5.50
CA PHE A 116 -11.48 10.04 6.11
C PHE A 116 -11.47 11.43 5.49
N PRO A 117 -11.96 12.47 6.19
CA PRO A 117 -11.88 13.84 5.70
C PRO A 117 -10.44 14.32 5.66
N LEU A 118 -10.04 14.92 4.55
CA LEU A 118 -8.73 15.52 4.31
C LEU A 118 -8.86 17.04 4.39
N TYR A 119 -8.04 17.65 5.24
CA TYR A 119 -8.03 19.10 5.48
C TYR A 119 -6.72 19.68 4.95
N LEU A 120 -6.77 20.88 4.36
CA LEU A 120 -5.61 21.55 3.77
C LEU A 120 -4.54 21.81 4.84
N SER A 121 -4.96 22.21 6.04
CA SER A 121 -4.09 22.43 7.20
C SER A 121 -3.29 21.20 7.64
N LEU A 122 -3.76 20.00 7.29
CA LEU A 122 -3.13 18.73 7.67
C LEU A 122 -2.40 18.06 6.50
N VAL A 123 -2.34 18.65 5.31
CA VAL A 123 -1.73 18.04 4.12
C VAL A 123 -0.25 17.74 4.33
N ASP A 124 0.50 18.66 4.94
CA ASP A 124 1.93 18.44 5.23
C ASP A 124 2.18 17.32 6.26
N ARG A 125 1.13 16.95 7.00
CA ARG A 125 1.15 15.90 8.03
C ARG A 125 0.37 14.65 7.59
N LEU A 126 -0.17 14.67 6.37
CA LEU A 126 -0.88 13.56 5.73
C LEU A 126 0.15 12.48 5.43
N GLY A 127 0.44 11.67 6.44
CA GLY A 127 1.36 10.55 6.33
C GLY A 127 0.78 9.43 5.47
N VAL A 128 1.25 8.21 5.74
CA VAL A 128 0.84 7.01 5.02
C VAL A 128 -0.42 6.40 5.63
N VAL A 129 -1.32 5.85 4.81
CA VAL A 129 -2.42 4.98 5.27
C VAL A 129 -1.81 3.67 5.77
N LYS A 130 -2.06 3.34 7.04
CA LYS A 130 -1.52 2.12 7.66
C LYS A 130 -2.59 1.06 7.73
N PHE A 131 -2.22 -0.15 7.31
CA PHE A 131 -3.01 -1.36 7.45
C PHE A 131 -2.29 -2.33 8.38
N VAL A 132 -3.01 -2.88 9.34
CA VAL A 132 -2.54 -3.94 10.24
C VAL A 132 -3.56 -5.07 10.17
N VAL A 133 -3.10 -6.31 9.98
CA VAL A 133 -3.90 -7.54 9.82
C VAL A 133 -3.49 -8.59 10.83
#